data_AF-A0A0T7FAZ8-F1
#
_entry.id   AF-A0A0T7FAZ8-F1
#
_cell.length_a   1.000
_cell.length_b   1.000
_cell.length_c   1.000
_cell.angle_alpha   90.00
_cell.angle_beta   90.00
_cell.angle_gamma   90.00
#
_symmetry.space_group_name_H-M   'P 1'
#
loop_
_entity.id
_entity.type
_entity.pdbx_description
1 polymer ?
#
loop_
_entity_poly.entity_id
_entity_poly.type
_entity_poly.pdbx_seq_one_letter_code
_entity_poly.pdbx_strand_id
1 'polypeptide(L)' 'MTKATTVKTRIEAPDGKNAYVVTDKAPPRVAGRRVEAGDQIRLTEAEALSEEMAGHILPVTDAPSKD' A
#
# COMPACT_ATOMS: atom_id res chain seq x y z
N MET A 1 -11.52 24.63 9.46
CA MET A 1 -10.06 24.40 9.62
C MET A 1 -9.64 23.36 8.59
N THR A 2 -9.17 23.80 7.44
CA THR A 2 -8.79 22.95 6.30
C THR A 2 -7.38 22.41 6.53
N LYS A 3 -7.24 21.13 6.88
CA LYS A 3 -5.95 20.45 6.79
C LYS A 3 -5.79 19.92 5.38
N ALA A 4 -5.21 20.76 4.52
CA ALA A 4 -4.60 20.31 3.28
C ALA A 4 -3.39 19.44 3.65
N THR A 5 -3.63 18.14 3.80
CA THR A 5 -2.57 17.15 3.93
C THR A 5 -2.19 16.78 2.50
N THR A 6 -0.96 17.10 2.10
CA THR A 6 -0.36 16.69 0.83
C THR A 6 -0.59 15.19 0.61
N VAL A 7 -1.60 14.83 -0.18
CA VAL A 7 -1.87 13.45 -0.55
C VAL A 7 -0.80 13.08 -1.58
N LYS A 8 0.25 12.38 -1.14
CA LYS A 8 0.99 11.51 -2.06
C LYS A 8 -0.07 10.59 -2.66
N THR A 9 -0.36 10.71 -3.96
CA THR A 9 -1.42 9.97 -4.66
C THR A 9 -1.18 8.46 -4.56
N ARG A 10 -1.60 7.87 -3.45
CA ARG A 10 -1.73 6.44 -3.28
C ARG A 10 -3.07 6.08 -3.91
N ILE A 11 -3.15 4.94 -4.59
CA ILE A 11 -4.42 4.53 -5.21
C ILE A 11 -5.37 4.13 -4.07
N GLU A 12 -6.24 5.08 -3.68
CA GLU A 12 -7.27 4.89 -2.67
C GLU A 12 -8.50 4.26 -3.34
N ALA A 13 -8.89 3.06 -2.90
CA ALA A 13 -10.15 2.45 -3.29
C ALA A 13 -11.31 3.10 -2.53
N PRO A 14 -12.54 3.12 -3.09
CA PRO A 14 -13.72 3.67 -2.43
C PRO A 14 -14.04 3.00 -1.07
N ASP A 15 -13.49 1.82 -0.81
CA ASP A 15 -13.54 1.09 0.46
C ASP A 15 -12.60 1.64 1.57
N GLY A 16 -11.90 2.76 1.36
CA GLY A 16 -10.95 3.32 2.32
C GLY A 16 -9.68 2.47 2.49
N LYS A 17 -9.35 1.69 1.45
CA LYS A 17 -8.16 0.83 1.40
C LYS A 17 -7.24 1.31 0.29
N ASN A 18 -5.96 1.25 0.54
CA ASN A 18 -4.96 1.64 -0.43
C ASN A 18 -4.33 0.42 -1.11
N ALA A 19 -3.93 0.59 -2.36
CA ALA A 19 -3.19 -0.44 -3.07
C ALA A 19 -1.71 -0.45 -2.67
N TYR A 20 -1.19 -1.66 -2.44
CA TYR A 20 0.22 -1.92 -2.15
C TYR A 20 0.67 -3.12 -2.98
N VAL A 21 1.95 -3.11 -3.34
CA VAL A 21 2.62 -4.25 -3.97
C VAL A 21 3.48 -4.95 -2.93
N VAL A 22 3.39 -6.27 -2.92
CA VAL A 22 4.14 -7.15 -2.05
C VAL A 22 5.56 -7.32 -2.59
N THR A 23 6.57 -7.16 -1.74
CA THR A 23 7.98 -7.26 -2.15
C THR A 23 8.49 -8.69 -2.03
N ASP A 24 9.67 -8.99 -2.58
CA ASP A 24 10.31 -10.32 -2.42
C ASP A 24 10.69 -10.62 -0.96
N LYS A 25 10.85 -9.57 -0.16
CA LYS A 25 11.15 -9.65 1.28
C LYS A 25 9.91 -9.96 2.11
N ALA A 26 8.73 -9.91 1.50
CA ALA A 26 7.50 -10.15 2.22
C ALA A 26 7.36 -11.63 2.58
N PRO A 27 6.90 -11.95 3.79
CA PRO A 27 6.47 -13.29 4.12
C PRO A 27 5.27 -13.71 3.24
N PRO A 28 4.97 -15.03 3.12
CA PRO A 28 3.82 -15.53 2.37
C PRO A 28 2.45 -15.13 2.98
N ARG A 29 2.47 -14.33 4.05
CA ARG A 29 1.29 -13.69 4.62
C ARG A 29 1.60 -12.26 5.06
N VAL A 30 0.84 -11.30 4.55
CA VAL A 30 0.93 -9.87 4.88
C VAL A 30 -0.42 -9.42 5.44
N ALA A 31 -0.43 -8.80 6.61
CA ALA A 31 -1.66 -8.40 7.31
C ALA A 31 -2.70 -9.54 7.41
N GLY A 32 -2.25 -10.77 7.65
CA GLY A 32 -3.11 -11.95 7.76
C GLY A 32 -3.66 -12.51 6.45
N ARG A 33 -3.32 -11.93 5.29
CA ARG A 33 -3.73 -12.42 3.96
C ARG A 33 -2.58 -13.19 3.32
N ARG A 34 -2.87 -14.29 2.62
CA ARG A 34 -1.87 -14.99 1.82
C ARG A 34 -1.52 -14.13 0.61
N VAL A 35 -0.22 -13.96 0.39
CA VAL A 35 0.32 -13.12 -0.69
C VAL A 35 1.58 -13.75 -1.26
N GLU A 36 1.95 -13.33 -2.47
CA GLU A 36 3.18 -13.72 -3.14
C GLU A 36 3.98 -12.45 -3.50
N ALA A 37 5.29 -12.59 -3.68
CA ALA A 37 6.14 -11.49 -4.10
C ALA A 37 5.68 -10.95 -5.48
N GLY A 38 5.47 -9.64 -5.58
CA GLY A 38 4.91 -8.98 -6.75
C GLY A 38 3.37 -8.93 -6.78
N ASP A 39 2.68 -9.54 -5.83
CA ASP A 39 1.23 -9.49 -5.74
C ASP A 39 0.74 -8.09 -5.32
N GLN A 40 -0.43 -7.69 -5.80
CA GLN A 40 -1.04 -6.41 -5.41
C GLN A 40 -2.17 -6.64 -4.40
N ILE A 41 -1.99 -6.09 -3.22
CA ILE A 41 -2.96 -6.18 -2.14
C ILE A 41 -3.57 -4.82 -1.81
N ARG A 42 -4.77 -4.89 -1.26
CA ARG A 42 -5.47 -3.71 -0.74
C ARG A 42 -5.55 -3.82 0.78
N LEU A 43 -4.91 -2.88 1.45
CA LEU A 43 -4.84 -2.81 2.90
C LEU A 43 -5.32 -1.46 3.41
N THR A 44 -5.85 -1.44 4.61
CA THR A 44 -6.06 -0.19 5.33
C THR A 44 -4.71 0.41 5.73
N GLU A 45 -4.68 1.71 6.00
CA GLU A 45 -3.45 2.38 6.43
C GLU A 45 -2.90 1.77 7.73
N ALA A 46 -3.77 1.38 8.66
CA ALA A 46 -3.38 0.73 9.91
C ALA A 46 -2.72 -0.64 9.71
N GLU A 47 -3.25 -1.46 8.79
CA GLU A 47 -2.68 -2.77 8.46
C GLU A 47 -1.37 -2.62 7.67
N ALA A 48 -1.34 -1.67 6.74
CA ALA A 48 -0.18 -1.44 5.90
C ALA A 48 0.99 -0.83 6.67
N LEU A 49 0.75 -0.04 7.72
CA LEU A 49 1.80 0.65 8.47
C LEU A 49 2.89 -0.31 8.98
N SER A 50 2.50 -1.43 9.57
CA SER A 50 3.45 -2.41 10.10
C SER A 50 4.22 -3.11 8.99
N GLU A 51 3.54 -3.42 7.88
CA GLU A 51 4.12 -4.15 6.74
C GLU A 51 5.03 -3.24 5.89
N GLU A 52 4.68 -1.96 5.71
CA GLU A 52 5.53 -0.95 5.08
C GLU A 52 6.77 -0.68 5.92
N MET A 53 6.62 -0.53 7.25
CA MET A 53 7.77 -0.37 8.15
C MET A 53 8.71 -1.58 8.09
N ALA A 54 8.16 -2.79 7.96
CA ALA A 54 8.95 -4.00 7.79
C ALA A 54 9.54 -4.15 6.37
N GLY A 55 9.10 -3.33 5.41
CA GLY A 55 9.53 -3.41 4.00
C GLY A 55 8.93 -4.60 3.23
N HIS A 56 7.88 -5.23 3.77
CA HIS A 56 7.16 -6.32 3.12
C HIS A 56 6.27 -5.82 1.97
N ILE A 57 5.81 -4.58 2.05
CA ILE A 57 4.97 -3.99 1.01
C ILE A 57 5.44 -2.59 0.66
N LEU A 58 5.11 -2.17 -0.55
CA LEU A 58 5.31 -0.81 -1.03
C LEU A 58 3.99 -0.25 -1.54
N PRO A 59 3.68 1.02 -1.25
CA PRO A 59 2.46 1.63 -1.74
C PRO A 59 2.52 1.77 -3.24
N VAL A 60 1.45 1.35 -3.91
CA VAL A 60 1.26 1.66 -5.32
C VAL A 60 0.83 3.11 -5.39
N THR A 61 1.79 3.97 -5.69
CA THR A 61 1.51 5.34 -6.09
C THR A 61 1.11 5.32 -7.55
N ASP A 62 -0.05 5.89 -7.88
CA ASP A 62 -0.28 6.39 -9.22
C ASP A 62 0.65 7.59 -9.37
N ALA A 63 1.91 7.31 -9.71
CA ALA A 63 2.75 8.39 -10.20
C ALA A 63 2.05 8.88 -11.47
N PRO A 64 1.82 10.19 -11.65
CA PRO A 64 1.53 10.68 -12.99
C PRO A 64 2.74 10.29 -13.82
N SER A 65 2.58 9.27 -14.66
CA SER A 65 3.49 8.99 -15.76
C SER A 65 3.73 10.33 -16.43
N LYS A 66 4.96 10.85 -16.31
CA LYS A 66 5.35 12.11 -16.92
C LYS A 66 5.09 11.99 -18.42
N ASP A 67 4.22 12.84 -18.94
CA ASP A 67 4.29 13.32 -20.31
C ASP A 67 5.17 14.59 -20.31
#